data_AF-A0A4Z0PS56-F1
#
_entry.id   AF-A0A4Z0PS56-F1
#
_cell.length_a   1.000
_cell.length_b   1.000
_cell.length_c   1.000
_cell.angle_alpha   90.00
_cell.angle_beta   90.00
_cell.angle_gamma   90.00
#
_symmetry.space_group_name_H-M   'P 1'
#
loop_
_entity.id
_entity.type
_entity.pdbx_description
1 polymer ?
#
loop_
_entity_poly.entity_id
_entity_poly.type
_entity_poly.pdbx_seq_one_letter_code
_entity_poly.pdbx_strand_id
1 'polypeptide(L)'
;MGKQVEVAGSPHLPDSLTLAVGDTARFWASGALVVAGAGIVAVVGPYLRTTAHDTGARPRPAGLPNTVQVEARQPGQATVKLFLAAGILSPAPRTHLVQITVNVPE
;
A
#
# COMPACT_ATOMS: atom_id res chain seq x y z
N MET A 1 -11.69 -0.73 15.82
CA MET A 1 -10.31 -1.23 15.96
C MET A 1 -9.98 -1.96 14.68
N GLY A 2 -9.07 -1.44 13.85
CA GLY A 2 -8.68 -2.07 12.59
C GLY A 2 -7.57 -3.10 12.76
N LYS A 3 -7.59 -4.19 11.99
CA LYS A 3 -6.48 -5.16 11.96
C LYS A 3 -5.48 -4.78 10.86
N GLN A 4 -4.20 -5.08 11.10
CA GLN A 4 -3.19 -4.99 10.06
C GLN A 4 -3.08 -6.35 9.36
N VAL A 5 -3.31 -6.36 8.04
CA VAL A 5 -3.10 -7.51 7.17
C VAL A 5 -1.76 -7.33 6.48
N GLU A 6 -0.79 -8.17 6.81
CA GLU A 6 0.48 -8.20 6.08
C GLU A 6 0.36 -9.13 4.87
N VAL A 7 0.46 -8.57 3.67
CA VAL A 7 0.59 -9.35 2.44
C VAL A 7 2.08 -9.63 2.26
N ALA A 8 2.58 -10.59 3.04
CA ALA A 8 4.00 -10.92 3.10
C ALA A 8 4.47 -11.58 1.78
N GLY A 9 5.51 -11.00 1.17
CA GLY A 9 6.65 -11.67 0.50
C GLY A 9 6.44 -12.80 -0.50
N SER A 10 5.22 -13.14 -0.91
CA SER A 10 4.97 -14.13 -1.95
C SER A 10 5.43 -13.56 -3.30
N PRO A 11 6.09 -14.35 -4.18
CA PRO A 11 6.35 -13.93 -5.56
C PRO A 11 5.07 -13.57 -6.33
N HIS A 12 3.89 -13.91 -5.77
CA HIS A 12 2.57 -13.57 -6.30
C HIS A 12 1.82 -12.72 -5.28
N LEU A 13 1.71 -11.43 -5.57
CA LEU A 13 0.73 -10.56 -4.94
C LEU A 13 -0.68 -11.06 -5.31
N PRO A 14 -1.65 -10.99 -4.38
CA PRO A 14 -2.99 -11.42 -4.69
C PRO A 14 -3.64 -10.49 -5.73
N ASP A 15 -4.47 -11.03 -6.61
CA ASP A 15 -5.28 -10.23 -7.53
C ASP A 15 -6.44 -9.53 -6.81
N SER A 16 -6.86 -10.07 -5.66
CA SER A 16 -7.92 -9.51 -4.83
C SER A 16 -7.65 -9.65 -3.33
N LEU A 17 -8.14 -8.68 -2.54
CA LEU A 17 -8.01 -8.64 -1.08
C LEU A 17 -9.29 -8.13 -0.44
N THR A 18 -9.77 -8.82 0.59
CA THR A 18 -10.93 -8.38 1.38
C THR A 18 -10.47 -7.80 2.72
N LEU A 19 -10.93 -6.59 3.04
CA LEU A 19 -10.62 -5.84 4.25
C LEU A 19 -11.93 -5.42 4.96
N ALA A 20 -11.86 -5.19 6.26
CA ALA A 20 -12.90 -4.45 6.97
C ALA A 20 -12.55 -2.95 7.01
N VAL A 21 -13.56 -2.09 7.16
CA VAL A 21 -13.33 -0.66 7.41
C VAL A 21 -12.42 -0.49 8.64
N GLY A 22 -11.36 0.31 8.48
CA GLY A 22 -10.32 0.53 9.48
C GLY A 22 -9.12 -0.40 9.36
N ASP A 23 -9.21 -1.48 8.58
CA ASP A 23 -8.07 -2.36 8.34
C ASP A 23 -7.00 -1.68 7.50
N THR A 24 -5.76 -2.14 7.68
CA THR A 24 -4.63 -1.71 6.87
C THR A 24 -3.95 -2.90 6.21
N ALA A 25 -3.79 -2.87 4.89
CA ALA A 25 -3.03 -3.84 4.13
C ALA A 25 -1.61 -3.32 3.85
N ARG A 26 -0.60 -4.15 4.10
CA ARG A 26 0.80 -3.82 3.76
C ARG A 26 1.26 -4.66 2.58
N PHE A 27 1.79 -4.00 1.55
CA PHE A 27 2.34 -4.62 0.35
C PHE A 27 3.82 -4.31 0.21
N TRP A 28 4.59 -5.27 -0.30
CA TRP A 28 5.98 -5.06 -0.73
C TRP A 28 5.98 -4.45 -2.14
N ALA A 29 6.11 -3.12 -2.19
CA ALA A 29 6.01 -2.32 -3.41
C ALA A 29 6.82 -1.02 -3.26
N SER A 30 7.37 -0.50 -4.35
CA SER A 30 8.06 0.80 -4.38
C SER A 30 7.09 1.99 -4.41
N GLY A 31 5.82 1.75 -4.74
CA GLY A 31 4.77 2.75 -4.70
C GLY A 31 3.39 2.17 -4.99
N ALA A 32 2.35 2.99 -4.85
CA ALA A 32 1.01 2.62 -5.26
C ALA A 32 0.18 3.81 -5.73
N LEU A 33 -0.81 3.53 -6.56
CA LEU A 33 -1.79 4.48 -7.08
C LEU A 33 -3.19 3.86 -6.96
N VAL A 34 -4.13 4.60 -6.38
CA VAL A 34 -5.55 4.21 -6.44
C VAL A 34 -6.09 4.56 -7.82
N VAL A 35 -6.46 3.55 -8.60
CA VAL A 35 -6.99 3.69 -9.97
C VAL A 35 -8.51 3.92 -9.94
N ALA A 36 -9.20 3.29 -8.97
CA ALA A 36 -10.62 3.45 -8.74
C ALA A 36 -10.92 3.32 -7.23
N GLY A 37 -11.92 4.05 -6.73
CA GLY A 37 -12.33 3.96 -5.32
C GLY A 37 -11.51 4.80 -4.34
N ALA A 38 -11.11 6.03 -4.71
CA ALA A 38 -10.30 6.92 -3.87
C ALA A 38 -10.94 7.32 -2.52
N GLY A 39 -12.25 7.13 -2.34
CA GLY A 39 -12.94 7.28 -1.05
C GLY A 39 -12.98 6.00 -0.19
N ILE A 40 -12.78 4.84 -0.83
CA ILE A 40 -12.94 3.51 -0.23
C ILE A 40 -11.63 3.06 0.41
N VAL A 41 -10.50 3.36 -0.23
CA VAL A 41 -9.16 3.11 0.32
C VAL A 41 -8.27 4.32 0.18
N ALA A 42 -7.29 4.45 1.08
CA ALA A 42 -6.22 5.44 0.96
C ALA A 42 -4.86 4.77 0.97
N VAL A 43 -3.99 5.21 0.06
CA VAL A 43 -2.57 4.84 0.07
C VAL A 43 -1.87 5.71 1.10
N VAL A 44 -1.54 5.12 2.23
CA VAL A 44 -0.69 5.71 3.25
C VAL A 44 0.73 5.31 2.85
N GLY A 45 1.34 6.19 2.05
CA GLY A 45 2.38 5.87 1.07
C GLY A 45 3.65 5.15 1.54
N PRO A 46 4.58 4.87 0.62
CA PRO A 46 5.93 4.44 0.99
C PRO A 46 6.63 5.59 1.71
N TYR A 47 7.19 5.34 2.90
CA TYR A 47 8.01 6.35 3.56
C TYR A 47 9.30 6.61 2.76
N LEU A 48 9.30 7.62 1.89
CA LEU A 48 10.51 8.24 1.34
C LEU A 48 10.32 9.76 1.16
N ARG A 49 10.66 10.55 2.19
CA ARG A 49 11.27 11.89 2.01
C ARG A 49 12.09 12.29 3.24
N THR A 50 13.41 12.28 3.10
CA THR A 50 14.31 13.38 3.53
C THR A 50 15.66 13.16 2.87
N THR A 51 16.10 14.06 2.00
CA THR A 51 16.79 15.27 2.41
C THR A 51 16.24 16.52 1.71
N ALA A 52 15.51 17.33 2.47
CA ALA A 52 15.58 18.79 2.37
C ALA A 52 15.03 19.33 3.69
N HIS A 53 15.91 19.47 4.68
CA HIS A 53 15.61 20.30 5.84
C HIS A 53 16.15 21.68 5.58
N ASP A 54 15.26 22.67 5.59
CA ASP A 54 15.64 24.04 5.90
C ASP A 54 15.31 24.41 7.37
N THR A 55 14.88 23.45 8.20
CA THR A 55 14.52 23.71 9.60
C THR A 55 14.66 22.46 10.48
N GLY A 56 15.87 22.17 10.96
CA GLY A 56 16.21 21.51 12.24
C GLY A 56 15.54 20.22 12.77
N ALA A 57 14.46 19.66 12.21
CA ALA A 57 13.65 18.61 12.84
C ALA A 57 13.57 17.31 12.01
N ARG A 58 14.57 16.42 12.12
CA ARG A 58 14.65 15.16 11.35
C ARG A 58 13.32 14.37 11.36
N PRO A 59 12.61 14.17 10.24
CA PRO A 59 11.54 13.20 10.15
C PRO A 59 12.13 11.80 10.27
N ARG A 60 11.51 10.99 11.13
CA ARG A 60 11.80 9.56 11.24
C ARG A 60 10.85 8.80 10.33
N PRO A 61 11.34 7.91 9.44
CA PRO A 61 10.47 7.04 8.67
C PRO A 61 9.75 6.06 9.61
N ALA A 62 8.45 5.84 9.39
CA ALA A 62 7.65 4.89 10.14
C ALA A 62 7.30 3.63 9.30
N GLY A 63 8.27 3.08 8.57
CA GLY A 63 8.06 1.87 7.75
C GLY A 63 9.34 1.25 7.19
N LEU A 64 9.25 -0.02 6.78
CA LEU A 64 10.34 -0.73 6.08
C LEU A 64 10.50 -0.19 4.64
N PRO A 65 11.73 -0.14 4.10
CA PRO A 65 11.95 0.24 2.71
C PRO A 65 11.15 -0.65 1.76
N ASN A 66 10.65 -0.09 0.65
CA ASN A 66 9.84 -0.79 -0.36
C ASN A 66 8.53 -1.40 0.18
N THR A 67 7.88 -0.70 1.12
CA THR A 67 6.54 -1.07 1.56
C THR A 67 5.54 0.05 1.28
N VAL A 68 4.33 -0.35 0.90
CA VAL A 68 3.17 0.52 0.75
C VAL A 68 2.11 0.04 1.73
N GLN A 69 1.48 0.98 2.44
CA GLN A 69 0.31 0.68 3.26
C GLN A 69 -0.96 1.23 2.60
N VAL A 70 -2.01 0.42 2.58
CA VAL A 70 -3.34 0.78 2.09
C VAL A 70 -4.31 0.67 3.25
N GLU A 71 -4.99 1.77 3.58
CA GLU A 71 -5.99 1.85 4.64
C GLU A 71 -7.39 1.73 4.03
N ALA A 72 -8.22 0.84 4.56
CA ALA A 72 -9.63 0.71 4.22
C ALA A 72 -10.47 1.74 4.99
N ARG A 73 -11.15 2.65 4.28
CA ARG A 73 -11.85 3.81 4.87
C ARG A 73 -13.36 3.72 4.83
N GLN A 74 -13.90 3.22 3.73
CA GLN A 74 -15.35 3.13 3.51
C GLN A 74 -15.68 1.79 2.87
N PRO A 75 -16.87 1.23 3.10
CA PRO A 75 -17.30 0.01 2.43
C PRO A 75 -17.38 0.22 0.91
N GLY A 76 -17.04 -0.81 0.13
CA GLY A 76 -17.09 -0.77 -1.33
C GLY A 76 -15.91 -1.47 -1.98
N GLN A 77 -15.70 -1.21 -3.28
CA GLN A 77 -14.57 -1.76 -4.04
C GLN A 77 -13.62 -0.67 -4.52
N ALA A 78 -12.32 -0.93 -4.40
CA ALA A 78 -11.26 -0.09 -4.94
C ALA A 78 -10.28 -0.92 -5.77
N THR A 79 -9.63 -0.27 -6.73
CA THR A 79 -8.55 -0.88 -7.51
C THR A 79 -7.27 -0.13 -7.24
N VAL A 80 -6.25 -0.83 -6.75
CA VAL A 80 -4.93 -0.25 -6.44
C VAL A 80 -3.90 -0.83 -7.39
N LYS A 81 -3.16 0.05 -8.05
CA LYS A 81 -1.98 -0.30 -8.85
C LYS A 81 -0.74 -0.20 -7.98
N LEU A 82 -0.07 -1.32 -7.78
CA LEU A 82 1.20 -1.43 -7.07
C LEU A 82 2.35 -1.33 -8.08
N PHE A 83 3.37 -0.53 -7.76
CA PHE A 83 4.63 -0.46 -8.49
C PHE A 83 5.64 -1.34 -7.77
N LEU A 84 6.16 -2.35 -8.46
CA LEU A 84 7.08 -3.32 -7.88
C LEU A 84 8.52 -2.91 -8.22
N ALA A 85 9.40 -2.98 -7.23
CA ALA A 85 10.81 -2.71 -7.44
C ALA A 85 11.38 -3.69 -8.47
N ALA A 86 12.17 -3.17 -9.41
CA ALA A 86 12.98 -4.00 -10.30
C ALA A 86 14.00 -4.77 -9.44
N GLY A 87 13.98 -6.10 -9.52
CA GLY A 87 14.97 -6.93 -8.86
C GLY A 87 16.25 -7.01 -9.69
N ILE A 88 17.35 -7.45 -9.07
CA ILE A 88 18.64 -7.73 -9.76
C ILE A 88 18.43 -8.66 -10.98
N LEU A 89 17.43 -9.54 -10.92
CA LEU A 89 17.09 -10.53 -11.95
C LEU A 89 15.97 -10.08 -12.91
N SER A 90 15.39 -8.88 -12.73
CA SER A 90 14.37 -8.34 -13.63
C SER A 90 14.41 -6.81 -13.59
N PRO A 91 15.13 -6.18 -14.54
CA PRO A 91 15.41 -4.74 -14.52
C PRO A 91 14.19 -3.87 -14.89
N ALA A 92 13.12 -4.45 -15.42
CA ALA A 92 11.93 -3.70 -15.78
C ALA A 92 11.02 -3.50 -14.54
N PRO A 93 10.62 -2.25 -14.22
CA PRO A 93 9.60 -2.01 -13.21
C PRO A 93 8.30 -2.71 -13.64
N ARG A 94 7.75 -3.53 -12.74
CA ARG A 94 6.49 -4.25 -12.96
C ARG A 94 5.38 -3.55 -12.21
N THR A 95 4.17 -3.63 -12.73
CA THR A 95 2.98 -3.13 -12.03
C THR A 95 1.99 -4.26 -11.81
N HIS A 96 1.35 -4.28 -10.65
CA HIS A 96 0.33 -5.26 -10.30
C HIS A 96 -0.96 -4.55 -9.91
N LEU A 97 -2.10 -5.02 -10.40
CA LEU A 97 -3.41 -4.49 -10.00
C LEU A 97 -4.01 -5.38 -8.92
N VAL A 98 -4.43 -4.78 -7.81
CA VAL A 98 -5.14 -5.46 -6.73
C VAL A 98 -6.54 -4.87 -6.63
N GLN A 99 -7.55 -5.74 -6.67
CA GLN A 99 -8.93 -5.38 -6.33
C GLN A 99 -9.12 -5.50 -4.82
N ILE A 100 -9.51 -4.43 -4.15
CA ILE A 100 -9.74 -4.39 -2.72
C ILE A 100 -11.24 -4.25 -2.47
N THR A 101 -11.82 -5.22 -1.77
CA THR A 101 -13.20 -5.17 -1.28
C THR A 101 -13.19 -4.81 0.20
N VAL A 102 -13.88 -3.75 0.57
CA VAL A 102 -13.99 -3.26 1.95
C VAL A 102 -15.40 -3.53 2.47
N ASN A 103 -15.50 -4.25 3.59
CA ASN A 103 -16.76 -4.58 4.27
C ASN A 103 -16.92 -3.78 5.57
N VAL A 104 -18.17 -3.63 6.02
CA VAL A 104 -18.45 -3.13 7.38
C VAL A 104 -18.08 -4.24 8.37
N PRO A 105 -17.36 -3.95 9.47
CA PRO A 105 -17.16 -4.92 10.54
C PRO A 105 -18.52 -5.25 11.18
N GLU A 106 -18.82 -6.54 11.36
CA GLU A 106 -20.00 -7.01 12.09
C GLU A 106 -19.91 -6.68 13.60
#